data_AF-A0A9N9NK62-F1
#
_entry.id   AF-A0A9N9NK62-F1
#
_cell.length_a   1.000
_cell.length_b   1.000
_cell.length_c   1.000
_cell.angle_alpha   90.00
_cell.angle_beta   90.00
_cell.angle_gamma   90.00
#
_symmetry.space_group_name_H-M   'P 1'
#
loop_
_entity.id
_entity.type
_entity.pdbx_description
1 polymer ?
#
loop_
_entity_poly.entity_id
_entity_poly.type
_entity_poly.pdbx_seq_one_letter_code
_entity_poly.pdbx_strand_id
1 'polypeptide(L)'
;LRQVEAAPPRHTELFIVLTMYNEDKGLLARTFHGVVKNIAHLCSRKKSRVWGEEGWKKVVVCIVADGREHIEQSSLAYLMALGVYQDGVVVGKVKDESVNAHIFEYTTQISIDDTMKFKTFDEDPDVVPVQVLFCLKEENAKKINSHRWFFNAFGPILNPNICVLIDVGTEPGPRSIYRLWKAFDVNASVAGACGEIVTMKGKGWKKLLNPIVAAQNFEYKMSNILDKPFESVFGYITVLPGAFSAYRYIALRSTTNDKNEEEGPLASYFKGEINDKKNEDKKKENMFTANMYLAEDRILCFELVAKRDSSWLLHYVKSSQAETDVPEDIAGLISQRR
;
A
#
# COMPACT_ATOMS: atom_id res chain seq x y z
N LEU A 1 13.67 9.79 -10.47
CA LEU A 1 13.23 8.38 -10.24
C LEU A 1 13.54 7.63 -11.51
N ARG A 2 14.31 6.54 -11.42
CA ARG A 2 14.98 5.89 -12.56
C ARG A 2 14.04 5.48 -13.69
N GLN A 3 12.78 5.21 -13.38
CA GLN A 3 11.75 4.83 -14.36
C GLN A 3 11.67 5.82 -15.53
N VAL A 4 11.74 7.13 -15.23
CA VAL A 4 11.61 8.24 -16.19
C VAL A 4 12.94 8.55 -16.89
N GLU A 5 14.06 8.21 -16.24
CA GLU A 5 15.43 8.45 -16.72
C GLU A 5 15.94 7.32 -17.64
N ALA A 6 15.24 6.18 -17.70
CA ALA A 6 15.57 5.10 -18.61
C ALA A 6 15.44 5.52 -20.08
N ALA A 7 16.21 4.87 -20.97
CA ALA A 7 16.15 5.08 -22.42
C ALA A 7 15.69 3.80 -23.13
N PRO A 8 14.47 3.76 -23.71
CA PRO A 8 13.39 4.75 -23.58
C PRO A 8 12.79 4.77 -22.15
N PRO A 9 12.08 5.85 -21.77
CA PRO A 9 11.40 5.91 -20.48
C PRO A 9 10.45 4.73 -20.29
N ARG A 10 10.46 4.13 -19.10
CA ARG A 10 9.61 2.97 -18.80
C ARG A 10 8.25 3.45 -18.31
N HIS A 11 7.18 2.87 -18.84
CA HIS A 11 5.85 3.10 -18.29
C HIS A 11 5.66 2.33 -16.98
N THR A 12 5.13 3.00 -15.94
CA THR A 12 4.75 2.36 -14.68
C THR A 12 3.32 1.85 -14.78
N GLU A 13 3.13 0.54 -14.90
CA GLU A 13 1.80 -0.06 -14.89
C GLU A 13 1.29 -0.20 -13.45
N LEU A 14 2.16 -0.72 -12.56
CA LEU A 14 1.86 -0.91 -11.14
C LEU A 14 2.84 -0.12 -10.29
N PHE A 15 2.30 0.71 -9.40
CA PHE A 15 3.06 1.31 -8.30
C PHE A 15 2.54 0.72 -6.99
N ILE A 16 3.37 -0.02 -6.27
CA ILE A 16 2.95 -0.78 -5.07
C ILE A 16 3.61 -0.14 -3.86
N VAL A 17 2.85 0.35 -2.89
CA VAL A 17 3.40 0.84 -1.62
C VAL A 17 3.30 -0.21 -0.53
N LEU A 18 4.40 -0.34 0.22
CA LEU A 18 4.49 -1.01 1.51
C LEU A 18 4.62 0.08 2.58
N THR A 19 3.54 0.32 3.33
CA THR A 19 3.58 1.26 4.47
C THR A 19 4.01 0.53 5.74
N MET A 20 4.97 1.12 6.45
CA MET A 20 5.49 0.57 7.71
C MET A 20 5.78 1.67 8.74
N TYR A 21 5.72 1.30 10.01
CA TYR A 21 6.05 2.12 11.17
C TYR A 21 7.17 1.47 11.99
N ASN A 22 6.86 0.42 12.73
CA ASN A 22 7.77 -0.25 13.67
C ASN A 22 7.79 -1.78 13.52
N GLU A 23 7.30 -2.30 12.39
CA GLU A 23 7.27 -3.72 12.10
C GLU A 23 8.70 -4.29 12.01
N ASP A 24 8.87 -5.51 12.50
CA ASP A 24 10.14 -6.23 12.46
C ASP A 24 10.47 -6.79 11.07
N LYS A 25 11.71 -7.27 10.93
CA LYS A 25 12.19 -7.88 9.68
C LYS A 25 11.34 -9.07 9.21
N GLY A 26 10.69 -9.81 10.10
CA GLY A 26 9.89 -10.97 9.75
C GLY A 26 8.62 -10.57 9.01
N LEU A 27 7.92 -9.56 9.52
CA LEU A 27 6.73 -8.98 8.88
C LEU A 27 7.10 -8.30 7.55
N LEU A 28 8.20 -7.54 7.52
CA LEU A 28 8.71 -6.92 6.31
C LEU A 28 9.12 -7.96 5.26
N ALA A 29 9.86 -9.00 5.67
CA ALA A 29 10.30 -10.08 4.78
C ALA A 29 9.13 -10.82 4.17
N ARG A 30 8.14 -11.20 4.99
CA ARG A 30 6.94 -11.89 4.52
C ARG A 30 6.19 -11.07 3.47
N THR A 31 5.95 -9.80 3.77
CA THR A 31 5.23 -8.87 2.88
C THR A 31 5.98 -8.66 1.57
N PHE A 32 7.26 -8.27 1.66
CA PHE A 32 8.09 -7.97 0.50
C PHE A 32 8.29 -9.21 -0.38
N HIS A 33 8.59 -10.36 0.21
CA HIS A 33 8.74 -11.62 -0.52
C HIS A 33 7.43 -12.05 -1.20
N GLY A 34 6.27 -11.88 -0.55
CA GLY A 34 4.96 -12.10 -1.16
C GLY A 34 4.71 -11.20 -2.38
N VAL A 35 5.13 -9.94 -2.32
CA VAL A 35 5.10 -9.02 -3.47
C VAL A 35 6.03 -9.49 -4.59
N VAL A 36 7.27 -9.88 -4.28
CA VAL A 36 8.23 -10.40 -5.27
C VAL A 36 7.64 -11.61 -6.01
N LYS A 37 7.07 -12.60 -5.30
CA LYS A 37 6.40 -13.76 -5.93
C LYS A 37 5.26 -13.36 -6.85
N ASN A 38 4.49 -12.34 -6.48
CA ASN A 38 3.42 -11.83 -7.31
C ASN A 38 3.95 -11.14 -8.57
N ILE A 39 5.05 -10.40 -8.48
CA ILE A 39 5.72 -9.79 -9.66
C ILE A 39 6.32 -10.88 -10.56
N ALA A 40 6.95 -11.92 -9.99
CA ALA A 40 7.41 -13.09 -10.75
C ALA A 40 6.25 -13.78 -11.46
N HIS A 41 5.07 -13.89 -10.82
CA HIS A 41 3.87 -14.39 -11.46
C HIS A 41 3.44 -13.53 -12.66
N LEU A 42 3.49 -12.20 -12.56
CA LEU A 42 3.25 -11.31 -13.69
C LEU A 42 4.25 -11.62 -14.82
N CYS A 43 5.52 -11.81 -14.49
CA CYS A 43 6.56 -12.10 -15.49
C CYS A 43 6.35 -13.45 -16.20
N SER A 44 5.78 -14.45 -15.52
CA SER A 44 5.47 -15.76 -16.08
C SER A 44 4.31 -15.77 -17.09
N ARG A 45 3.56 -14.66 -17.25
CA ARG A 45 2.34 -14.62 -18.08
C ARG A 45 2.67 -14.64 -19.57
N LYS A 46 2.46 -15.78 -20.23
CA LYS A 46 2.64 -15.93 -21.68
C LYS A 46 1.49 -15.38 -22.55
N LYS A 47 0.30 -15.24 -21.97
CA LYS A 47 -0.92 -14.78 -22.67
C LYS A 47 -1.42 -13.47 -22.05
N SER A 48 -0.66 -12.40 -22.21
CA SER A 48 -1.01 -11.06 -21.74
C SER A 48 -0.46 -10.01 -22.71
N ARG A 49 -1.20 -8.91 -22.89
CA ARG A 49 -0.72 -7.75 -23.65
C ARG A 49 0.24 -6.89 -22.82
N VAL A 50 0.09 -6.94 -21.50
CA VAL A 50 0.82 -6.08 -20.55
C VAL A 50 1.96 -6.83 -19.87
N TRP A 51 1.76 -8.11 -19.57
CA TRP A 51 2.67 -8.92 -18.77
C TRP A 51 3.42 -9.95 -19.62
N GLY A 52 4.64 -10.29 -19.20
CA GLY A 52 5.58 -11.18 -19.88
C GLY A 52 6.93 -11.10 -19.17
N GLU A 53 7.99 -11.74 -19.68
CA GLU A 53 9.28 -11.90 -18.96
C GLU A 53 9.84 -10.58 -18.39
N GLU A 54 9.67 -9.48 -19.13
CA GLU A 54 10.11 -8.13 -18.75
C GLU A 54 9.06 -7.33 -17.96
N GLY A 55 8.02 -8.00 -17.45
CA GLY A 55 6.88 -7.39 -16.76
C GLY A 55 7.29 -6.62 -15.50
N TRP A 56 8.36 -7.07 -14.85
CA TRP A 56 8.95 -6.41 -13.69
C TRP A 56 9.40 -4.97 -13.97
N LYS A 57 9.79 -4.64 -15.22
CA LYS A 57 10.15 -3.27 -15.61
C LYS A 57 8.98 -2.29 -15.54
N LYS A 58 7.75 -2.79 -15.49
CA LYS A 58 6.51 -1.99 -15.38
C LYS A 58 6.01 -1.86 -13.94
N VAL A 59 6.75 -2.42 -12.97
CA VAL A 59 6.39 -2.40 -11.56
C VAL A 59 7.43 -1.63 -10.76
N VAL A 60 6.98 -0.68 -9.94
CA VAL A 60 7.82 -0.03 -8.93
C VAL A 60 7.23 -0.35 -7.56
N VAL A 61 8.07 -0.84 -6.65
CA VAL A 61 7.70 -1.07 -5.25
C VAL A 61 8.24 0.09 -4.42
N CYS A 62 7.39 0.81 -3.72
CA CYS A 62 7.76 1.85 -2.78
C CYS A 62 7.63 1.33 -1.36
N ILE A 63 8.65 1.46 -0.54
CA ILE A 63 8.59 1.20 0.89
C ILE A 63 8.63 2.55 1.59
N VAL A 64 7.61 2.88 2.38
CA VAL A 64 7.56 4.13 3.15
C VAL A 64 7.58 3.81 4.64
N ALA A 65 8.69 4.14 5.31
CA ALA A 65 8.84 3.99 6.75
C ALA A 65 8.54 5.30 7.47
N ASP A 66 7.63 5.26 8.45
CA ASP A 66 7.07 6.41 9.14
C ASP A 66 7.85 6.80 10.40
N GLY A 67 8.94 7.54 10.21
CA GLY A 67 9.75 8.09 11.28
C GLY A 67 11.02 7.29 11.54
N ARG A 68 12.16 7.96 11.45
CA ARG A 68 13.48 7.34 11.53
C ARG A 68 13.75 6.74 12.90
N GLU A 69 13.26 7.35 13.96
CA GLU A 69 13.49 6.87 15.33
C GLU A 69 12.63 5.66 15.69
N HIS A 70 11.58 5.38 14.92
CA HIS A 70 10.61 4.33 15.22
C HIS A 70 10.80 3.05 14.39
N ILE A 71 11.49 3.14 13.24
CA ILE A 71 11.79 1.96 12.44
C ILE A 71 12.68 0.99 13.23
N GLU A 72 12.33 -0.29 13.18
CA GLU A 72 13.04 -1.33 13.91
C GLU A 72 14.40 -1.63 13.23
N GLN A 73 15.44 -1.83 14.04
CA GLN A 73 16.83 -1.99 13.57
C GLN A 73 17.02 -3.24 12.69
N SER A 74 16.34 -4.34 13.01
CA SER A 74 16.37 -5.55 12.19
C SER A 74 15.69 -5.34 10.83
N SER A 75 14.66 -4.48 10.74
CA SER A 75 14.07 -4.05 9.46
C SER A 75 15.03 -3.20 8.64
N LEU A 76 15.79 -2.27 9.24
CA LEU A 76 16.88 -1.57 8.56
C LEU A 76 17.95 -2.54 8.04
N ALA A 77 18.36 -3.52 8.86
CA ALA A 77 19.30 -4.55 8.45
C ALA A 77 18.79 -5.40 7.29
N TYR A 78 17.48 -5.70 7.27
CA TYR A 78 16.82 -6.37 6.15
C TYR A 78 16.90 -5.54 4.86
N LEU A 79 16.60 -4.24 4.94
CA LEU A 79 16.68 -3.32 3.81
C LEU A 79 18.12 -3.13 3.30
N MET A 80 19.11 -3.11 4.20
CA MET A 80 20.53 -3.15 3.82
C MET A 80 20.88 -4.43 3.08
N ALA A 81 20.41 -5.57 3.58
CA ALA A 81 20.67 -6.87 2.95
C ALA A 81 20.08 -6.95 1.54
N LEU A 82 18.95 -6.28 1.27
CA LEU A 82 18.37 -6.14 -0.07
C LEU A 82 19.12 -5.13 -0.97
N GLY A 83 20.04 -4.35 -0.42
CA GLY A 83 20.77 -3.26 -1.10
C GLY A 83 19.96 -1.98 -1.29
N VAL A 84 18.79 -1.86 -0.64
CA VAL A 84 17.87 -0.71 -0.81
C VAL A 84 18.07 0.38 0.25
N TYR A 85 18.90 0.13 1.25
CA TYR A 85 19.29 1.09 2.29
C TYR A 85 20.79 1.01 2.54
N GLN A 86 21.42 2.14 2.85
CA GLN A 86 22.83 2.22 3.21
C GLN A 86 22.97 2.96 4.53
N ASP A 87 23.67 2.37 5.49
CA ASP A 87 23.93 3.00 6.77
C ASP A 87 24.98 4.12 6.65
N GLY A 88 24.87 5.14 7.51
CA GLY A 88 25.82 6.25 7.61
C GLY A 88 25.68 7.38 6.59
N VAL A 89 24.75 7.30 5.62
CA VAL A 89 24.46 8.41 4.68
C VAL A 89 23.27 9.28 5.09
N VAL A 90 22.54 8.85 6.12
CA VAL A 90 21.35 9.51 6.65
C VAL A 90 21.77 10.66 7.57
N VAL A 91 21.28 11.87 7.29
CA VAL A 91 21.58 13.09 8.07
C VAL A 91 20.30 13.82 8.45
N GLY A 92 20.26 14.42 9.64
CA GLY A 92 19.08 15.17 10.11
C GLY A 92 18.98 16.60 9.55
N LYS A 93 20.09 17.17 9.05
CA LYS A 93 20.13 18.53 8.47
C LYS A 93 21.05 18.61 7.26
N VAL A 94 20.67 19.43 6.28
CA VAL A 94 21.50 19.79 5.12
C VAL A 94 21.42 21.30 4.94
N LYS A 95 22.56 22.00 4.98
CA LYS A 95 22.61 23.48 4.85
C LYS A 95 21.65 24.20 5.81
N ASP A 96 21.63 23.77 7.07
CA ASP A 96 20.76 24.25 8.16
C ASP A 96 19.25 24.00 8.00
N GLU A 97 18.81 23.38 6.90
CA GLU A 97 17.44 22.91 6.73
C GLU A 97 17.27 21.49 7.28
N SER A 98 16.18 21.26 8.02
CA SER A 98 15.83 19.93 8.53
C SER A 98 15.43 19.01 7.39
N VAL A 99 15.97 17.79 7.38
CA VAL A 99 15.62 16.79 6.37
C VAL A 99 14.24 16.21 6.68
N ASN A 100 13.33 16.20 5.71
CA ASN A 100 12.01 15.60 5.87
C ASN A 100 12.01 14.07 5.66
N ALA A 101 12.83 13.58 4.73
CA ALA A 101 12.95 12.16 4.41
C ALA A 101 14.25 11.84 3.66
N HIS A 102 14.69 10.59 3.74
CA HIS A 102 15.80 10.02 2.98
C HIS A 102 15.26 9.05 1.94
N ILE A 103 15.66 9.24 0.68
CA ILE A 103 15.13 8.49 -0.46
C ILE A 103 16.25 7.67 -1.07
N PHE A 104 16.03 6.37 -1.17
CA PHE A 104 16.92 5.40 -1.78
C PHE A 104 16.20 4.69 -2.92
N GLU A 105 16.89 4.46 -4.03
CA GLU A 105 16.33 3.75 -5.16
C GLU A 105 17.34 2.70 -5.65
N TYR A 106 16.92 1.44 -5.70
CA TYR A 106 17.76 0.33 -6.15
C TYR A 106 16.91 -0.77 -6.80
N THR A 107 17.47 -1.45 -7.81
CA THR A 107 16.83 -2.63 -8.40
C THR A 107 17.45 -3.86 -7.78
N THR A 108 16.77 -4.43 -6.79
CA THR A 108 17.23 -5.65 -6.13
C THR A 108 16.95 -6.86 -7.01
N GLN A 109 17.87 -7.82 -7.02
CA GLN A 109 17.74 -9.12 -7.69
C GLN A 109 17.65 -10.27 -6.68
N ILE A 110 17.51 -9.92 -5.41
CA ILE A 110 17.40 -10.85 -4.31
C ILE A 110 16.11 -10.59 -3.54
N SER A 111 15.59 -11.65 -2.95
CA SER A 111 14.48 -11.60 -2.01
C SER A 111 14.87 -12.44 -0.80
N ILE A 112 14.48 -11.99 0.39
CA ILE A 112 14.73 -12.72 1.63
C ILE A 112 13.35 -13.10 2.18
N ASP A 113 13.13 -14.40 2.36
CA ASP A 113 11.85 -14.94 2.85
C ASP A 113 11.66 -14.74 4.36
N ASP A 114 10.48 -15.10 4.87
CA ASP A 114 10.12 -15.00 6.29
C ASP A 114 10.94 -15.93 7.19
N THR A 115 11.66 -16.91 6.61
CA THR A 115 12.65 -17.75 7.30
C THR A 115 14.08 -17.20 7.23
N MET A 116 14.24 -15.96 6.73
CA MET A 116 15.50 -15.26 6.54
C MET A 116 16.45 -15.97 5.56
N LYS A 117 15.91 -16.72 4.60
CA LYS A 117 16.71 -17.34 3.54
C LYS A 117 16.77 -16.44 2.32
N PHE A 118 17.97 -16.27 1.79
CA PHE A 118 18.20 -15.56 0.54
C PHE A 118 17.72 -16.39 -0.63
N LYS A 119 16.99 -15.73 -1.53
CA LYS A 119 16.55 -16.22 -2.83
C LYS A 119 17.07 -15.26 -3.88
N THR A 120 17.69 -15.79 -4.93
CA THR A 120 18.31 -14.98 -5.98
C THR A 120 17.57 -15.20 -7.30
N PHE A 121 17.59 -14.19 -8.17
CA PHE A 121 16.98 -14.28 -9.51
C PHE A 121 17.51 -15.45 -10.34
N ASP A 122 18.80 -15.77 -10.22
CA ASP A 122 19.44 -16.82 -11.01
C ASP A 122 19.09 -18.24 -10.54
N GLU A 123 18.67 -18.40 -9.27
CA GLU A 123 18.44 -19.72 -8.66
C GLU A 123 16.96 -20.01 -8.39
N ASP A 124 16.13 -19.00 -8.17
CA ASP A 124 14.73 -19.16 -7.79
C ASP A 124 13.78 -18.56 -8.85
N PRO A 125 12.96 -19.37 -9.54
CA PRO A 125 12.05 -18.88 -10.59
C PRO A 125 10.93 -17.97 -10.05
N ASP A 126 10.71 -17.95 -8.73
CA ASP A 126 9.75 -17.06 -8.08
C ASP A 126 10.37 -15.71 -7.66
N VAL A 127 11.65 -15.48 -7.97
CA VAL A 127 12.33 -14.18 -7.81
C VAL A 127 12.57 -13.56 -9.17
N VAL A 128 12.37 -12.25 -9.26
CA VAL A 128 12.68 -11.42 -10.44
C VAL A 128 13.29 -10.10 -9.96
N PRO A 129 13.99 -9.34 -10.82
CA PRO A 129 14.46 -8.02 -10.45
C PRO A 129 13.29 -7.11 -10.06
N VAL A 130 13.40 -6.39 -8.95
CA VAL A 130 12.36 -5.46 -8.48
C VAL A 130 12.98 -4.09 -8.23
N GLN A 131 12.44 -3.07 -8.88
CA GLN A 131 12.81 -1.69 -8.60
C GLN A 131 12.12 -1.25 -7.31
N VAL A 132 12.95 -0.96 -6.30
CA VAL A 132 12.52 -0.55 -4.98
C VAL A 132 12.88 0.91 -4.75
N LEU A 133 11.88 1.70 -4.38
CA LEU A 133 11.99 3.06 -3.89
C LEU A 133 11.77 3.05 -2.37
N PHE A 134 12.82 3.16 -1.58
CA PHE A 134 12.70 3.25 -0.13
C PHE A 134 12.71 4.72 0.31
N CYS A 135 11.68 5.11 1.06
CA CYS A 135 11.50 6.43 1.64
C CYS A 135 11.46 6.31 3.16
N LEU A 136 12.52 6.75 3.83
CA LEU A 136 12.61 6.82 5.28
C LEU A 136 12.23 8.24 5.72
N LYS A 137 11.06 8.42 6.32
CA LYS A 137 10.63 9.72 6.85
C LYS A 137 11.43 10.04 8.11
N GLU A 138 11.81 11.30 8.29
CA GLU A 138 12.50 11.71 9.51
C GLU A 138 11.55 11.68 10.71
N GLU A 139 10.37 12.29 10.54
CA GLU A 139 9.33 12.37 11.58
C GLU A 139 8.21 11.35 11.37
N ASN A 140 7.63 10.89 12.48
CA ASN A 140 6.38 10.12 12.47
C ASN A 140 5.19 11.06 12.23
N ALA A 141 4.52 10.88 11.10
CA ALA A 141 3.38 11.69 10.68
C ALA A 141 2.14 10.83 10.35
N LYS A 142 2.07 9.61 10.90
CA LYS A 142 1.04 8.60 10.65
C LYS A 142 1.00 8.08 9.20
N LYS A 143 0.27 6.97 9.04
CA LYS A 143 0.07 6.25 7.77
C LYS A 143 -0.48 7.13 6.64
N ILE A 144 -1.42 8.02 6.94
CA ILE A 144 -2.03 8.92 5.93
C ILE A 144 -0.97 9.80 5.25
N ASN A 145 0.00 10.31 6.01
CA ASN A 145 1.10 11.08 5.44
C ASN A 145 2.04 10.20 4.59
N SER A 146 2.23 8.93 4.96
CA SER A 146 2.98 7.98 4.14
C SER A 146 2.29 7.73 2.79
N HIS A 147 0.95 7.68 2.75
CA HIS A 147 0.20 7.68 1.50
C HIS A 147 0.37 8.98 0.71
N ARG A 148 0.54 10.13 1.36
CA ARG A 148 0.78 11.42 0.69
C ARG A 148 2.14 11.45 -0.02
N TRP A 149 3.20 10.91 0.59
CA TRP A 149 4.47 10.68 -0.10
C TRP A 149 4.29 9.82 -1.35
N PHE A 150 3.57 8.71 -1.20
CA PHE A 150 3.30 7.80 -2.30
C PHE A 150 2.49 8.45 -3.45
N PHE A 151 1.32 9.02 -3.16
CA PHE A 151 0.40 9.54 -4.19
C PHE A 151 0.78 10.90 -4.75
N ASN A 152 1.24 11.84 -3.90
CA ASN A 152 1.45 13.23 -4.28
C ASN A 152 2.91 13.58 -4.53
N ALA A 153 3.87 12.91 -3.88
CA ALA A 153 5.29 13.17 -4.15
C ALA A 153 5.83 12.27 -5.28
N PHE A 154 5.66 10.95 -5.17
CA PHE A 154 6.21 10.00 -6.15
C PHE A 154 5.26 9.72 -7.32
N GLY A 155 3.96 9.66 -7.06
CA GLY A 155 2.92 9.40 -8.06
C GLY A 155 3.00 10.28 -9.31
N PRO A 156 3.15 11.62 -9.20
CA PRO A 156 3.19 12.50 -10.37
C PRO A 156 4.44 12.29 -11.23
N ILE A 157 5.55 11.85 -10.61
CA ILE A 157 6.82 11.57 -11.30
C ILE A 157 6.71 10.25 -12.07
N LEU A 158 6.19 9.20 -11.43
CA LEU A 158 6.09 7.86 -12.03
C LEU A 158 4.89 7.70 -12.98
N ASN A 159 3.88 8.57 -12.82
CA ASN A 159 2.60 8.56 -13.53
C ASN A 159 2.03 7.14 -13.74
N PRO A 160 1.77 6.39 -12.66
CA PRO A 160 1.35 4.99 -12.76
C PRO A 160 -0.06 4.84 -13.32
N ASN A 161 -0.37 3.69 -13.94
CA ASN A 161 -1.76 3.35 -14.27
C ASN A 161 -2.53 2.99 -12.99
N ILE A 162 -2.02 2.03 -12.22
CA ILE A 162 -2.64 1.51 -11.01
C ILE A 162 -1.67 1.61 -9.82
N CYS A 163 -2.19 2.10 -8.70
CA CYS A 163 -1.51 2.12 -7.41
C CYS A 163 -2.05 0.99 -6.53
N VAL A 164 -1.19 0.26 -5.82
CA VAL A 164 -1.57 -0.78 -4.86
C VAL A 164 -1.04 -0.41 -3.49
N LEU A 165 -1.88 -0.49 -2.46
CA LEU A 165 -1.54 -0.24 -1.06
C LEU A 165 -1.49 -1.56 -0.31
N ILE A 166 -0.38 -1.79 0.39
CA ILE A 166 -0.16 -2.96 1.23
C ILE A 166 0.46 -2.50 2.55
N ASP A 167 -0.11 -2.95 3.67
CA ASP A 167 0.53 -2.75 4.98
C ASP A 167 1.59 -3.82 5.22
N VAL A 168 2.74 -3.42 5.78
CA VAL A 168 3.71 -4.40 6.26
C VAL A 168 3.07 -5.25 7.37
N GLY A 169 3.22 -6.57 7.21
CA GLY A 169 2.49 -7.59 7.99
C GLY A 169 1.35 -8.25 7.21
N THR A 170 0.97 -7.69 6.05
CA THR A 170 0.02 -8.31 5.11
C THR A 170 0.77 -9.02 3.98
N GLU A 171 0.62 -10.35 3.89
CA GLU A 171 1.18 -11.15 2.81
C GLU A 171 0.17 -11.28 1.66
N PRO A 172 0.46 -10.72 0.47
CA PRO A 172 -0.39 -10.97 -0.70
C PRO A 172 -0.28 -12.45 -1.10
N GLY A 173 -1.43 -13.11 -1.19
CA GLY A 173 -1.50 -14.52 -1.58
C GLY A 173 -1.02 -14.77 -3.02
N PRO A 174 -0.90 -16.03 -3.44
CA PRO A 174 -0.42 -16.34 -4.78
C PRO A 174 -1.32 -15.73 -5.86
N ARG A 175 -0.72 -14.95 -6.77
CA ARG A 175 -1.40 -14.30 -7.91
C ARG A 175 -2.43 -13.23 -7.52
N SER A 176 -2.48 -12.81 -6.26
CA SER A 176 -3.48 -11.85 -5.76
C SER A 176 -3.32 -10.48 -6.44
N ILE A 177 -2.10 -9.95 -6.54
CA ILE A 177 -1.84 -8.67 -7.21
C ILE A 177 -2.25 -8.72 -8.69
N TYR A 178 -1.98 -9.83 -9.39
CA TYR A 178 -2.47 -10.04 -10.76
C TYR A 178 -4.00 -10.01 -10.83
N ARG A 179 -4.70 -10.66 -9.89
CA ARG A 179 -6.17 -10.70 -9.86
C ARG A 179 -6.77 -9.32 -9.56
N LEU A 180 -6.16 -8.55 -8.66
CA LEU A 180 -6.52 -7.15 -8.43
C LEU A 180 -6.34 -6.32 -9.69
N TRP A 181 -5.14 -6.33 -10.27
CA TRP A 181 -4.84 -5.61 -11.51
C TRP A 181 -5.79 -5.99 -12.64
N LYS A 182 -6.13 -7.28 -12.76
CA LYS A 182 -7.02 -7.78 -13.81
C LYS A 182 -8.42 -7.17 -13.75
N ALA A 183 -8.92 -6.77 -12.58
CA ALA A 183 -10.20 -6.08 -12.47
C ALA A 183 -10.19 -4.73 -13.23
N PHE A 184 -9.07 -3.99 -13.15
CA PHE A 184 -8.89 -2.73 -13.86
C PHE A 184 -8.65 -2.90 -15.37
N ASP A 185 -8.01 -4.00 -15.76
CA ASP A 185 -7.79 -4.35 -17.18
C ASP A 185 -9.09 -4.82 -17.87
N VAL A 186 -9.97 -5.51 -17.12
CA VAL A 186 -11.26 -5.98 -17.64
C VAL A 186 -12.28 -4.84 -17.72
N ASN A 187 -12.30 -3.95 -16.73
CA ASN A 187 -13.27 -2.86 -16.69
C ASN A 187 -12.55 -1.52 -16.45
N ALA A 188 -12.54 -0.69 -17.50
CA ALA A 188 -11.93 0.63 -17.48
C ALA A 188 -12.57 1.58 -16.45
N SER A 189 -13.87 1.40 -16.14
CA SER A 189 -14.61 2.20 -15.17
C SER A 189 -14.33 1.83 -13.71
N VAL A 190 -13.54 0.79 -13.44
CA VAL A 190 -13.12 0.48 -12.06
C VAL A 190 -12.05 1.50 -11.63
N ALA A 191 -12.37 2.26 -10.58
CA ALA A 191 -11.47 3.23 -9.96
C ALA A 191 -10.74 2.69 -8.74
N GLY A 192 -11.36 1.75 -8.02
CA GLY A 192 -10.78 1.15 -6.83
C GLY A 192 -11.22 -0.31 -6.71
N ALA A 193 -10.34 -1.16 -6.21
CA ALA A 193 -10.64 -2.55 -5.95
C ALA A 193 -9.92 -3.05 -4.69
N CYS A 194 -10.56 -3.96 -3.95
CA CYS A 194 -9.93 -4.63 -2.82
C CYS A 194 -9.99 -6.16 -2.96
N GLY A 195 -9.02 -6.81 -2.33
CA GLY A 195 -9.01 -8.26 -2.16
C GLY A 195 -9.69 -8.69 -0.87
N GLU A 196 -9.86 -10.00 -0.72
CA GLU A 196 -10.27 -10.64 0.53
C GLU A 196 -9.09 -10.63 1.52
N ILE A 197 -9.23 -9.88 2.62
CA ILE A 197 -8.33 -9.96 3.77
C ILE A 197 -8.68 -11.20 4.59
N VAL A 198 -7.70 -12.05 4.84
CA VAL A 198 -7.82 -13.27 5.64
C VAL A 198 -6.90 -13.17 6.84
N THR A 199 -7.37 -13.54 8.03
CA THR A 199 -6.49 -13.59 9.21
C THR A 199 -5.54 -14.78 9.12
N MET A 200 -4.28 -14.60 9.50
CA MET A 200 -3.33 -15.70 9.63
C MET A 200 -3.77 -16.69 10.70
N LYS A 201 -3.99 -17.94 10.29
CA LYS A 201 -4.50 -19.01 11.17
C LYS A 201 -3.37 -19.78 11.87
N GLY A 202 -2.13 -19.56 11.44
CA GLY A 202 -0.97 -20.34 11.85
C GLY A 202 -1.00 -21.79 11.35
N LYS A 203 0.12 -22.49 11.54
CA LYS A 203 0.28 -23.88 11.09
C LYS A 203 -0.76 -24.79 11.75
N GLY A 204 -1.59 -25.45 10.95
CA GLY A 204 -2.67 -26.32 11.45
C GLY A 204 -3.77 -25.57 12.19
N TRP A 205 -4.01 -24.29 11.86
CA TRP A 205 -5.04 -23.44 12.46
C TRP A 205 -4.89 -23.20 13.97
N LYS A 206 -3.68 -23.40 14.51
CA LYS A 206 -3.40 -23.24 15.95
C LYS A 206 -3.76 -21.87 16.50
N LYS A 207 -3.63 -20.78 15.73
CA LYS A 207 -4.00 -19.43 16.20
C LYS A 207 -5.51 -19.30 16.45
N LEU A 208 -6.36 -20.07 15.77
CA LEU A 208 -7.81 -20.06 15.99
C LEU A 208 -8.23 -20.68 17.34
N LEU A 209 -7.32 -21.31 18.08
CA LEU A 209 -7.58 -21.72 19.46
C LEU A 209 -7.68 -20.53 20.41
N ASN A 210 -7.11 -19.38 20.03
CA ASN A 210 -7.28 -18.13 20.75
C ASN A 210 -8.64 -17.50 20.38
N PRO A 211 -9.57 -17.32 21.36
CA PRO A 211 -10.88 -16.75 21.10
C PRO A 211 -10.84 -15.35 20.47
N ILE A 212 -9.83 -14.55 20.79
CA ILE A 212 -9.65 -13.19 20.24
C ILE A 212 -9.36 -13.25 18.75
N VAL A 213 -8.47 -14.16 18.35
CA VAL A 213 -8.14 -14.39 16.93
C VAL A 213 -9.33 -15.01 16.21
N ALA A 214 -10.02 -15.97 16.82
CA ALA A 214 -11.18 -16.62 16.23
C ALA A 214 -12.35 -15.64 15.98
N ALA A 215 -12.63 -14.75 16.93
CA ALA A 215 -13.66 -13.72 16.81
C ALA A 215 -13.34 -12.75 15.66
N GLN A 216 -12.09 -12.27 15.56
CA GLN A 216 -11.66 -11.41 14.46
C GLN A 216 -11.75 -12.15 13.11
N ASN A 217 -11.26 -13.39 13.02
CA ASN A 217 -11.38 -14.20 11.81
C ASN A 217 -12.85 -14.34 11.36
N PHE A 218 -13.78 -14.52 12.30
CA PHE A 218 -15.21 -14.57 11.99
C PHE A 218 -15.72 -13.24 11.44
N GLU A 219 -15.39 -12.11 12.06
CA GLU A 219 -15.78 -10.77 11.61
C GLU A 219 -15.26 -10.47 10.20
N TYR A 220 -13.96 -10.68 9.95
CA TYR A 220 -13.38 -10.55 8.61
C TYR A 220 -14.10 -11.43 7.59
N LYS A 221 -14.40 -12.69 7.96
CA LYS A 221 -15.05 -13.62 7.05
C LYS A 221 -16.48 -13.22 6.72
N MET A 222 -17.24 -12.74 7.71
CA MET A 222 -18.61 -12.28 7.50
C MET A 222 -18.66 -11.06 6.58
N SER A 223 -17.80 -10.06 6.81
CA SER A 223 -17.73 -8.87 5.95
C SER A 223 -17.33 -9.22 4.51
N ASN A 224 -16.41 -10.17 4.32
CA ASN A 224 -15.93 -10.60 3.01
C ASN A 224 -16.89 -11.55 2.26
N ILE A 225 -17.87 -12.16 2.94
CA ILE A 225 -18.88 -13.04 2.33
C ILE A 225 -20.16 -12.27 1.98
N LEU A 226 -20.59 -11.34 2.83
CA LEU A 226 -21.87 -10.66 2.68
C LEU A 226 -21.70 -9.22 2.21
N ASP A 227 -21.05 -8.38 3.04
CA ASP A 227 -21.03 -6.94 2.84
C ASP A 227 -20.29 -6.58 1.54
N LYS A 228 -19.03 -7.01 1.39
CA LYS A 228 -18.20 -6.62 0.24
C LYS A 228 -18.73 -7.10 -1.11
N PRO A 229 -19.20 -8.35 -1.26
CA PRO A 229 -19.86 -8.77 -2.48
C PRO A 229 -21.14 -7.98 -2.78
N PHE A 230 -21.99 -7.74 -1.77
CA PHE A 230 -23.24 -7.01 -1.95
C PHE A 230 -22.97 -5.56 -2.37
N GLU A 231 -22.11 -4.86 -1.64
CA GLU A 231 -21.58 -3.54 -1.98
C GLU A 231 -21.07 -3.50 -3.42
N SER A 232 -20.19 -4.43 -3.78
CA SER A 232 -19.61 -4.48 -5.12
C SER A 232 -20.63 -4.70 -6.24
N VAL A 233 -21.78 -5.32 -6.00
CA VAL A 233 -22.85 -5.45 -7.01
C VAL A 233 -23.44 -4.09 -7.38
N PHE A 234 -23.51 -3.16 -6.42
CA PHE A 234 -23.95 -1.78 -6.65
C PHE A 234 -22.84 -0.87 -7.18
N GLY A 235 -21.63 -1.39 -7.39
CA GLY A 235 -20.49 -0.60 -7.86
C GLY A 235 -19.92 0.37 -6.83
N TYR A 236 -20.24 0.18 -5.55
CA TYR A 236 -19.76 1.01 -4.44
C TYR A 236 -19.32 0.13 -3.28
N ILE A 237 -18.17 0.43 -2.69
CA ILE A 237 -17.66 -0.26 -1.50
C ILE A 237 -17.42 0.79 -0.44
N THR A 238 -18.03 0.62 0.74
CA THR A 238 -18.01 1.66 1.79
C THR A 238 -16.59 1.97 2.27
N VAL A 239 -15.74 0.95 2.34
CA VAL A 239 -14.33 1.06 2.72
C VAL A 239 -13.51 0.08 1.88
N LEU A 240 -12.53 0.58 1.15
CA LEU A 240 -11.46 -0.25 0.61
C LEU A 240 -10.37 -0.35 1.68
N PRO A 241 -10.03 -1.54 2.19
CA PRO A 241 -9.05 -1.69 3.24
C PRO A 241 -7.68 -1.10 2.83
N GLY A 242 -7.12 -0.23 3.65
CA GLY A 242 -5.76 0.29 3.44
C GLY A 242 -4.65 -0.76 3.50
N ALA A 243 -4.95 -2.00 3.92
CA ALA A 243 -3.97 -3.09 4.04
C ALA A 243 -3.79 -3.91 2.75
N PHE A 244 -4.80 -3.95 1.86
CA PHE A 244 -4.69 -4.61 0.56
C PHE A 244 -5.77 -4.11 -0.41
N SER A 245 -5.48 -2.98 -1.05
CA SER A 245 -6.36 -2.37 -2.04
C SER A 245 -5.56 -1.79 -3.19
N ALA A 246 -6.25 -1.52 -4.28
CA ALA A 246 -5.67 -0.91 -5.46
C ALA A 246 -6.60 0.17 -6.00
N TYR A 247 -6.01 1.16 -6.65
CA TYR A 247 -6.70 2.33 -7.19
C TYR A 247 -6.14 2.69 -8.55
N ARG A 248 -7.01 3.11 -9.46
CA ARG A 248 -6.62 3.72 -10.72
C ARG A 248 -6.14 5.14 -10.45
N TYR A 249 -4.90 5.43 -10.81
CA TYR A 249 -4.26 6.69 -10.41
C TYR A 249 -4.98 7.92 -10.98
N ILE A 250 -5.44 7.86 -12.23
CA ILE A 250 -6.21 8.97 -12.84
C ILE A 250 -7.54 9.26 -12.14
N ALA A 251 -8.15 8.25 -11.51
CA ALA A 251 -9.38 8.43 -10.75
C ALA A 251 -9.10 9.18 -9.44
N LEU A 252 -7.94 8.91 -8.81
CA LEU A 252 -7.52 9.54 -7.56
C LEU A 252 -7.14 11.02 -7.71
N ARG A 253 -6.54 11.40 -8.84
CA ARG A 253 -6.00 12.76 -9.04
C ARG A 253 -7.04 13.85 -8.78
N SER A 254 -6.63 14.82 -7.96
CA SER A 254 -7.35 16.07 -7.74
C SER A 254 -7.30 16.95 -8.99
N THR A 255 -8.30 17.79 -9.13
CA THR A 255 -8.41 18.87 -10.12
C THR A 255 -8.43 20.21 -9.41
N THR A 256 -7.97 21.27 -10.06
CA THR A 256 -8.09 22.63 -9.51
C THR A 256 -9.43 23.22 -9.95
N ASN A 257 -10.20 23.73 -9.01
CA ASN A 257 -11.48 24.38 -9.30
C ASN A 257 -11.30 25.85 -9.72
N ASP A 258 -12.39 26.51 -10.13
CA ASP A 258 -12.38 27.93 -10.56
C ASP A 258 -11.90 28.92 -9.49
N LYS A 259 -11.81 28.48 -8.23
CA LYS A 259 -11.32 29.27 -7.09
C LYS A 259 -9.85 29.00 -6.76
N ASN A 260 -9.13 28.27 -7.62
CA ASN A 260 -7.76 27.81 -7.40
C ASN A 260 -7.58 26.89 -6.18
N GLU A 261 -8.64 26.18 -5.77
CA GLU A 261 -8.58 25.18 -4.70
C GLU A 261 -8.48 23.77 -5.30
N GLU A 262 -7.70 22.89 -4.66
CA GLU A 262 -7.68 21.47 -5.03
C GLU A 262 -8.99 20.79 -4.61
N GLU A 263 -9.69 20.21 -5.58
CA GLU A 263 -10.92 19.42 -5.41
C GLU A 263 -10.71 18.00 -5.96
N GLY A 264 -11.27 16.99 -5.29
CA GLY A 264 -11.25 15.61 -5.76
C GLY A 264 -10.69 14.62 -4.74
N PRO A 265 -10.55 13.33 -5.13
CA PRO A 265 -10.41 12.25 -4.17
C PRO A 265 -9.18 12.36 -3.27
N LEU A 266 -7.99 12.64 -3.81
CA LEU A 266 -6.79 12.82 -2.99
C LEU A 266 -6.83 14.10 -2.14
N ALA A 267 -7.43 15.18 -2.63
CA ALA A 267 -7.57 16.41 -1.86
C ALA A 267 -8.46 16.19 -0.63
N SER A 268 -9.60 15.51 -0.80
CA SER A 268 -10.49 15.14 0.30
C SER A 268 -9.85 14.12 1.25
N TYR A 269 -9.08 13.17 0.72
CA TYR A 269 -8.38 12.14 1.51
C TYR A 269 -7.35 12.72 2.48
N PHE A 270 -6.57 13.72 2.03
CA PHE A 270 -5.53 14.35 2.86
C PHE A 270 -6.02 15.57 3.66
N LYS A 271 -7.31 15.91 3.58
CA LYS A 271 -7.85 17.12 4.20
C LYS A 271 -7.76 17.10 5.73
N GLY A 272 -7.96 15.94 6.36
CA GLY A 272 -7.78 15.75 7.80
C GLY A 272 -6.36 16.07 8.25
N GLU A 273 -5.35 15.51 7.60
CA GLU A 273 -3.93 15.78 7.89
C GLU A 273 -3.57 17.28 7.76
N ILE A 274 -4.10 17.95 6.74
CA ILE A 274 -3.84 19.39 6.51
C ILE A 274 -4.49 20.25 7.60
N ASN A 275 -5.71 19.89 8.02
CA ASN A 275 -6.41 20.60 9.08
C ASN A 275 -5.72 20.42 10.43
N ASP A 276 -5.25 19.22 10.76
CA ASP A 276 -4.49 18.94 11.98
C ASP A 276 -3.25 19.83 12.08
N LYS A 277 -2.47 19.94 11.00
CA LYS A 277 -1.29 20.82 10.94
C LYS A 277 -1.63 22.31 11.05
N LYS A 278 -2.79 22.75 10.56
CA LYS A 278 -3.24 24.14 10.67
C LYS A 278 -3.87 24.48 12.03
N ASN A 279 -4.42 23.48 12.72
CA ASN A 279 -5.13 23.66 13.99
C ASN A 279 -4.23 23.56 15.22
N GLU A 280 -2.96 23.15 15.10
CA GLU A 280 -1.96 23.35 16.15
C GLU A 280 -1.86 24.83 16.58
N ASP A 281 -2.16 25.77 15.67
CA ASP A 281 -2.20 27.20 15.94
C ASP A 281 -3.59 27.73 16.40
N LYS A 282 -4.69 27.02 16.16
CA LYS A 282 -6.06 27.43 16.55
C LYS A 282 -6.96 26.22 16.86
N LYS A 283 -7.06 25.87 18.14
CA LYS A 283 -8.07 24.94 18.68
C LYS A 283 -9.49 25.39 18.33
N LYS A 284 -10.09 24.80 17.29
CA LYS A 284 -11.54 24.52 17.15
C LYS A 284 -11.81 23.80 15.83
N GLU A 285 -11.52 22.50 15.79
CA GLU A 285 -12.19 21.64 14.83
C GLU A 285 -13.52 21.18 15.45
N ASN A 286 -14.60 21.21 14.67
CA ASN A 286 -15.92 20.79 15.13
C ASN A 286 -15.90 19.26 15.30
N MET A 287 -16.44 18.71 16.38
CA MET A 287 -16.38 17.26 16.68
C MET A 287 -16.90 16.37 15.52
N PHE A 288 -17.85 16.88 14.74
CA PHE A 288 -18.38 16.23 13.53
C PHE A 288 -17.36 16.15 12.40
N THR A 289 -16.54 17.19 12.24
CA THR A 289 -15.48 17.27 11.23
C THR A 289 -14.34 16.31 11.59
N ALA A 290 -13.91 16.29 12.85
CA ALA A 290 -12.92 15.33 13.34
C ALA A 290 -13.40 13.87 13.20
N ASN A 291 -14.68 13.59 13.50
CA ASN A 291 -15.25 12.25 13.36
C ASN A 291 -15.40 11.80 11.90
N MET A 292 -15.57 12.72 10.95
CA MET A 292 -15.61 12.40 9.53
C MET A 292 -14.24 11.92 9.04
N TYR A 293 -13.15 12.54 9.51
CA TYR A 293 -11.78 12.19 9.14
C TYR A 293 -11.21 10.99 9.93
N LEU A 294 -11.86 10.56 11.02
CA LEU A 294 -11.58 9.22 11.59
C LEU A 294 -11.90 8.07 10.60
N ALA A 295 -12.61 8.37 9.52
CA ALA A 295 -12.95 7.43 8.46
C ALA A 295 -12.45 7.89 7.07
N GLU A 296 -11.21 8.38 6.98
CA GLU A 296 -10.53 8.82 5.74
C GLU A 296 -10.72 7.85 4.55
N ASP A 297 -10.57 6.54 4.75
CA ASP A 297 -10.75 5.54 3.70
C ASP A 297 -12.20 5.50 3.16
N ARG A 298 -13.21 5.88 3.96
CA ARG A 298 -14.61 6.02 3.50
C ARG A 298 -14.79 7.24 2.63
N ILE A 299 -14.16 8.36 3.00
CA ILE A 299 -14.19 9.59 2.22
C ILE A 299 -13.61 9.32 0.83
N LEU A 300 -12.48 8.61 0.75
CA LEU A 300 -11.85 8.30 -0.52
C LEU A 300 -12.76 7.47 -1.44
N CYS A 301 -13.39 6.40 -0.91
CA CYS A 301 -14.35 5.60 -1.67
C CYS A 301 -15.52 6.43 -2.20
N PHE A 302 -16.09 7.28 -1.34
CA PHE A 302 -17.20 8.15 -1.71
C PHE A 302 -16.81 9.14 -2.80
N GLU A 303 -15.69 9.86 -2.62
CA GLU A 303 -15.20 10.86 -3.56
C GLU A 303 -14.85 10.28 -4.93
N LEU A 304 -14.39 9.03 -4.99
CA LEU A 304 -14.14 8.34 -6.26
C LEU A 304 -15.43 8.15 -7.05
N VAL A 305 -16.49 7.64 -6.42
CA VAL A 305 -17.78 7.39 -7.09
C VAL A 305 -18.55 8.68 -7.35
N ALA A 306 -18.41 9.68 -6.48
CA ALA A 306 -19.06 10.98 -6.61
C ALA A 306 -18.29 11.99 -7.49
N LYS A 307 -17.13 11.60 -8.03
CA LYS A 307 -16.29 12.48 -8.86
C LYS A 307 -17.09 13.00 -10.06
N ARG A 308 -17.12 14.33 -10.24
CA ARG A 308 -17.85 14.98 -11.35
C ARG A 308 -17.40 14.43 -12.70
N ASP A 309 -18.35 14.38 -13.62
CA ASP A 309 -18.16 13.96 -15.01
C ASP A 309 -17.47 12.59 -15.15
N SER A 310 -17.64 11.73 -14.15
CA SER A 310 -17.06 10.40 -14.10
C SER A 310 -18.11 9.38 -13.66
N SER A 311 -17.94 8.12 -14.11
CA SER A 311 -18.80 6.99 -13.73
C SER A 311 -17.95 5.87 -13.16
N TRP A 312 -17.19 6.20 -12.12
CA TRP A 312 -16.26 5.28 -11.47
C TRP A 312 -17.00 4.26 -10.61
N LEU A 313 -16.47 3.03 -10.60
CA LEU A 313 -16.98 1.90 -9.83
C LEU A 313 -15.92 1.39 -8.86
N LEU A 314 -16.37 0.87 -7.73
CA LEU A 314 -15.55 0.15 -6.77
C LEU A 314 -15.87 -1.35 -6.84
N HIS A 315 -14.84 -2.20 -6.81
CA HIS A 315 -15.01 -3.63 -7.06
C HIS A 315 -14.32 -4.52 -6.02
N TYR A 316 -15.01 -5.58 -5.59
CA TYR A 316 -14.46 -6.55 -4.65
C TYR A 316 -14.01 -7.81 -5.40
N VAL A 317 -12.71 -8.12 -5.33
CA VAL A 317 -12.10 -9.26 -6.02
C VAL A 317 -11.89 -10.39 -5.02
N LYS A 318 -12.94 -11.18 -4.75
CA LYS A 318 -12.89 -12.34 -3.82
C LYS A 318 -11.72 -13.29 -4.07
N SER A 319 -11.34 -13.49 -5.33
CA SER A 319 -10.22 -14.39 -5.66
C SER A 319 -8.85 -13.79 -5.33
N SER A 320 -8.74 -12.48 -5.11
CA SER A 320 -7.50 -11.86 -4.68
C SER A 320 -7.43 -11.87 -3.17
N GLN A 321 -6.63 -12.76 -2.59
CA GLN A 321 -6.52 -12.92 -1.14
C GLN A 321 -5.20 -12.35 -0.62
N ALA A 322 -5.23 -11.76 0.57
CA ALA A 322 -4.04 -11.42 1.33
C ALA A 322 -4.22 -11.84 2.80
N GLU A 323 -3.16 -12.38 3.40
CA GLU A 323 -3.17 -12.82 4.79
C GLU A 323 -2.57 -11.76 5.69
N THR A 324 -3.21 -11.41 6.80
CA THR A 324 -2.70 -10.45 7.79
C THR A 324 -2.64 -11.07 9.17
N ASP A 325 -1.61 -10.69 9.95
CA ASP A 325 -1.62 -10.96 11.38
C ASP A 325 -2.68 -10.07 12.07
N VAL A 326 -3.25 -10.60 13.16
CA VAL A 326 -4.23 -9.89 14.00
C VAL A 326 -3.78 -9.94 15.46
N PRO A 327 -4.17 -8.94 16.28
CA PRO A 327 -3.85 -8.94 17.71
C PRO A 327 -4.29 -10.24 18.39
N GLU A 328 -3.40 -10.82 19.19
CA GLU A 328 -3.65 -12.04 19.95
C GLU A 328 -4.10 -11.76 21.40
N ASP A 329 -3.97 -10.52 21.87
CA ASP A 329 -4.38 -10.10 23.21
C ASP A 329 -5.41 -8.96 23.19
N ILE A 330 -6.01 -8.71 24.36
CA ILE A 330 -7.08 -7.71 24.52
C ILE A 330 -6.54 -6.29 24.35
N ALA A 331 -5.31 -6.02 24.81
CA ALA A 331 -4.73 -4.68 24.76
C ALA A 331 -4.49 -4.24 23.31
N GLY A 332 -3.92 -5.13 22.50
CA GLY A 332 -3.75 -4.96 21.07
C GLY A 332 -5.08 -4.82 20.33
N LEU A 333 -6.09 -5.64 20.67
CA LEU A 333 -7.42 -5.52 20.08
C LEU A 333 -8.08 -4.16 20.39
N ILE A 334 -7.98 -3.69 21.63
CA ILE A 334 -8.51 -2.39 22.03
C ILE A 334 -7.77 -1.26 21.32
N SER A 335 -6.44 -1.35 21.23
CA SER A 335 -5.63 -0.35 20.52
C SER A 335 -5.94 -0.29 19.04
N GLN A 336 -6.36 -1.40 18.42
CA GLN A 336 -6.74 -1.43 17.00
C GLN A 336 -8.14 -0.82 16.76
N ARG A 337 -9.03 -0.84 17.77
CA ARG A 337 -10.43 -0.40 17.64
C ARG A 337 -10.72 0.98 18.21
N ARG A 338 -9.75 1.62 18.86
CA ARG A 338 -9.81 3.00 19.36
C ARG A 338 -9.13 3.92 18.38
#